data_AF-A0A3P9N4J4-F1
#
_entry.id   AF-A0A3P9N4J4-F1
#
_cell.length_a   1.000
_cell.length_b   1.000
_cell.length_c   1.000
_cell.angle_alpha   90.00
_cell.angle_beta   90.00
_cell.angle_gamma   90.00
#
_symmetry.space_group_name_H-M   'P 1'
#
loop_
_entity.id
_entity.type
_entity.pdbx_description
1 polymer ?
#
loop_
_entity_poly.entity_id
_entity_poly.type
_entity_poly.pdbx_seq_one_letter_code
_entity_poly.pdbx_strand_id
1 'polypeptide(L)' 'MTNRTSYFYDPDVGNFHYGAGHPMKPHRLSLTHSLVLHYGLYKKMMVSGRRASRGTFLASRAAA' A
#
# COMPACT_ATOMS: atom_id res chain seq x y z
N MET A 1 12.42 18.35 11.44
CA MET A 1 11.99 17.93 10.08
C MET A 1 10.54 17.53 10.14
N THR A 2 9.66 18.20 9.41
CA THR A 2 8.23 17.93 9.38
C THR A 2 7.94 16.74 8.45
N ASN A 3 7.59 15.58 9.00
CA ASN A 3 7.10 14.45 8.21
C ASN A 3 5.65 14.73 7.77
N ARG A 4 5.49 15.57 6.73
CA ARG A 4 4.19 15.94 6.16
C ARG A 4 3.58 14.85 5.27
N THR A 5 4.40 13.86 4.89
CA THR A 5 4.02 12.76 4.00
C THR A 5 3.86 11.48 4.81
N SER A 6 2.70 10.84 4.67
CA SER A 6 2.42 9.51 5.19
C SER A 6 2.56 8.47 4.08
N TYR A 7 3.14 7.32 4.41
CA TYR A 7 3.32 6.19 3.51
C TYR A 7 2.64 4.97 4.10
N PHE A 8 1.71 4.39 3.35
CA PHE A 8 0.95 3.20 3.74
C PHE A 8 1.35 2.02 2.87
N TYR A 9 1.65 0.89 3.50
CA TYR A 9 2.04 -0.32 2.80
C TYR A 9 1.53 -1.56 3.55
N ASP A 10 0.97 -2.50 2.80
CA ASP A 10 0.58 -3.83 3.27
C ASP A 10 1.52 -4.86 2.61
N PRO A 11 2.28 -5.64 3.39
CA PRO A 11 3.23 -6.61 2.84
C PRO A 11 2.59 -7.69 1.97
N ASP A 12 1.32 -8.02 2.18
CA ASP A 12 0.65 -9.10 1.46
C ASP A 12 0.15 -8.67 0.07
N VAL A 13 0.09 -7.36 -0.20
CA VAL A 13 -0.50 -6.82 -1.44
C VAL A 13 0.22 -7.30 -2.71
N GLY A 14 1.51 -7.61 -2.61
CA GLY A 14 2.31 -8.09 -3.73
C GLY A 14 1.99 -9.53 -4.15
N ASN A 15 1.37 -10.32 -3.26
CA ASN A 15 1.14 -11.75 -3.45
C ASN A 15 -0.16 -12.06 -4.20
N PHE A 16 -1.00 -11.05 -4.45
CA PHE A 16 -2.24 -11.24 -5.20
C PHE A 16 -1.96 -11.38 -6.71
N HIS A 17 -2.55 -12.40 -7.31
CA HIS A 17 -2.48 -12.64 -8.75
C HIS A 17 -3.87 -12.56 -9.37
N TYR A 18 -4.04 -11.65 -10.35
CA TYR A 18 -5.31 -11.45 -11.04
C TYR A 18 -5.61 -12.51 -12.12
N GLY A 19 -4.63 -13.34 -12.50
CA GLY A 19 -4.75 -14.33 -13.56
C GLY A 19 -3.77 -14.10 -14.72
N ALA A 20 -3.57 -15.16 -15.52
CA ALA A 20 -2.72 -15.11 -16.71
C ALA A 20 -3.29 -14.11 -17.74
N GLY A 21 -2.40 -13.38 -18.42
CA GLY A 21 -2.79 -12.34 -19.38
C GLY A 21 -3.38 -11.06 -18.78
N HIS A 22 -3.75 -11.03 -17.50
CA HIS A 22 -4.30 -9.83 -16.87
C HIS A 22 -3.22 -8.75 -16.69
N PRO A 23 -3.43 -7.49 -17.15
CA PRO A 23 -2.40 -6.46 -17.15
C PRO A 23 -2.07 -5.91 -15.75
N MET A 24 -3.03 -5.97 -14.82
CA MET A 24 -2.76 -5.56 -13.44
C MET A 24 -1.94 -6.60 -12.68
N LYS A 25 -0.73 -6.20 -12.28
CA LYS A 25 0.20 -6.98 -11.46
C LYS A 25 0.45 -6.27 -10.11
N PRO A 26 -0.24 -6.67 -9.03
CA PRO A 26 -0.09 -6.09 -7.70
C PRO A 26 1.35 -6.11 -7.17
N HIS A 27 2.16 -7.07 -7.61
CA HIS A 27 3.61 -7.16 -7.35
C HIS A 27 4.38 -5.84 -7.58
N ARG A 28 3.90 -4.97 -8.48
CA ARG A 28 4.49 -3.64 -8.70
C ARG A 28 4.58 -2.79 -7.42
N LEU A 29 3.65 -2.98 -6.47
CA LEU A 29 3.64 -2.27 -5.19
C LEU A 29 4.77 -2.74 -4.26
N SER A 30 5.13 -4.03 -4.30
CA SER A 30 6.27 -4.56 -3.52
C SER A 30 7.61 -4.14 -4.13
N LEU A 31 7.69 -4.05 -5.46
CA LEU A 31 8.86 -3.50 -6.15
C LEU A 31 9.09 -2.04 -5.75
N THR A 32 8.07 -1.19 -5.80
CA THR A 32 8.21 0.21 -5.40
C THR A 32 8.53 0.36 -3.92
N HIS A 33 7.93 -0.46 -3.05
CA HIS A 33 8.28 -0.50 -1.62
C HIS A 33 9.76 -0.81 -1.40
N SER A 34 10.32 -1.78 -2.13
CA SER A 34 11.73 -2.13 -2.04
C SER A 34 12.63 -0.94 -2.41
N LEU A 35 12.30 -0.20 -3.48
CA LEU A 35 13.03 1.01 -3.85
C LEU A 35 12.95 2.08 -2.74
N VAL A 36 11.77 2.32 -2.19
CA VAL A 36 11.56 3.29 -1.09
C VAL A 36 12.43 2.96 0.13
N LEU A 37 12.55 1.67 0.48
CA LEU A 37 13.40 1.21 1.57
C LEU A 37 14.89 1.39 1.24
N HIS A 38 15.34 0.90 0.08
CA HIS A 38 16.76 0.91 -0.30
C HIS A 38 17.31 2.32 -0.57
N TYR A 39 16.49 3.25 -1.07
CA TYR A 39 16.86 4.66 -1.19
C TYR A 39 16.75 5.43 0.15
N GLY A 40 16.31 4.79 1.24
CA GLY A 40 16.16 5.41 2.55
C GLY A 40 15.06 6.47 2.63
N LEU A 41 14.16 6.52 1.65
CA LEU A 41 13.10 7.53 1.57
C LEU A 41 12.11 7.41 2.73
N TYR A 42 11.88 6.18 3.21
CA TYR A 42 11.01 5.89 4.36
C TYR A 42 11.40 6.68 5.63
N LYS A 43 12.68 7.06 5.78
CA LYS A 43 13.18 7.84 6.93
C LYS A 43 12.62 9.27 6.98
N LYS A 44 12.09 9.77 5.86
CA LYS A 44 11.53 11.12 5.71
C LYS A 44 9.99 11.13 5.71
N MET A 45 9.36 10.01 6.06
CA MET A 45 7.90 9.84 5.99
C MET A 45 7.35 9.16 7.24
N MET A 46 6.06 9.37 7.52
CA MET A 46 5.34 8.59 8.53
C MET A 46 4.88 7.27 7.92
N VAL A 47 5.57 6.17 8.22
CA VAL A 47 5.22 4.84 7.70
C VAL A 47 4.17 4.18 8.59
N SER A 48 3.10 3.65 8.00
CA SER A 48 2.08 2.90 8.74
C SER A 48 1.47 1.75 7.94
N GLY A 49 1.39 0.56 8.53
CA GLY A 49 0.85 -0.65 7.90
C GLY A 49 -0.57 -0.96 8.35
N ARG A 50 -1.53 -0.07 8.07
CA ARG A 50 -2.93 -0.32 8.45
C ARG A 50 -3.75 -0.76 7.25
N ARG A 51 -4.27 -1.99 7.34
CA ARG A 51 -5.35 -2.49 6.49
C ARG A 51 -6.67 -1.90 6.97
N ALA A 52 -7.48 -1.41 6.04
CA ALA A 52 -8.84 -0.97 6.35
C ALA A 52 -9.65 -2.14 6.93
N SER A 53 -10.39 -1.89 8.02
CA SER A 53 -11.25 -2.89 8.62
C SER A 53 -12.49 -3.12 7.73
N ARG A 54 -13.07 -4.33 7.78
CA ARG A 54 -14.35 -4.61 7.08
C ARG A 54 -15.43 -3.59 7.44
N GLY A 55 -15.46 -3.10 8.68
CA GLY A 55 -16.39 -2.04 9.11
C GLY A 55 -16.18 -0.71 8.37
N THR A 56 -14.93 -0.28 8.17
CA THR A 56 -14.64 0.94 7.38
C THR A 56 -15.06 0.81 5.92
N PHE A 57 -14.87 -0.36 5.31
CA PHE A 57 -15.28 -0.58 3.92
C PHE A 57 -16.80 -0.56 3.75
N LEU A 58 -17.55 -1.24 4.63
CA LEU A 58 -19.01 -1.25 4.59
C LEU A 58 -19.61 0.15 4.84
N ALA A 59 -19.05 0.91 5.78
CA ALA A 59 -19.47 2.29 6.02
C ALA A 59 -19.29 3.19 4.79
N SER A 60 -18.20 3.02 4.03
CA SER A 60 -17.95 3.81 2.82
C SER A 60 -18.92 3.51 1.66
N ARG A 61 -19.47 2.29 1.60
CA ARG A 61 -20.42 1.89 0.54
C ARG A 61 -21.86 2.26 0.84
N ALA A 62 -22.22 2.45 2.11
CA ALA A 62 -23.55 2.89 2.52
C ALA A 62 -23.75 4.42 2.37
N ALA A 63 -22.67 5.17 2.19
CA ALA A 63 -22.68 6.62 2.04
C ALA A 63 -22.67 7.11 0.57
N ALA A 64 -22.88 6.20 -0.38
CA ALA A 64 -23.00 6.47 -1.82
C ALA A 64 -24.36 5.95 -2.32
#